data_AF-Q28ET9-F1
#
_entry.id   AF-Q28ET9-F1
#
_cell.length_a   1.000
_cell.length_b   1.000
_cell.length_c   1.000
_cell.angle_alpha   90.00
_cell.angle_beta   90.00
_cell.angle_gamma   90.00
#
_symmetry.space_group_name_H-M   'P 1'
#
loop_
_entity.id
_entity.type
_entity.pdbx_description
1 polymer ?
#
loop_
_entity_poly.entity_id
_entity_poly.type
_entity_poly.pdbx_seq_one_letter_code
_entity_poly.pdbx_strand_id
1 'polypeptide(L)'
;MGVPKFYRWISERYPCLSEVVKEHQIPEFDNLYLDMNGIIHQCSHPNDDDVHFRITEDKIFADIFHYLEVLFRIIKPRKVFFMAVDGVAPRAKMNQQRGRRFRSAKEAEDKIKKAVEKGEVLPTEARFDSNCITPGTEFMARLHEHLKYFVNMKISTDKSWQGVAIYLSGHETPGEGEHKIMEFIRSQKTKPDHDPNTRHCLYGLDADLIMLGLTSHEVHFSLLREEVRFGGKKNQKRVTAPEETTFHLLHLSLMREYIDYEFSSLKNKISFEYDVERIIDDWILMGFLVGNDFIPHLPHLHINHDALPLLYRTYISVLPTIGGYINENGYLNLYNFGKYLEKLSDFDREHFNEIFVDLKWFESKVGNKYLNEAAGQAAEEAKNI
;
A
#
# COMPACT_ATOMS: atom_id res chain seq x y z
N MET A 1 -3.57 -0.12 1.80
CA MET A 1 -2.92 0.12 3.10
C MET A 1 -1.77 1.09 2.87
N GLY A 2 -1.02 1.45 3.90
CA GLY A 2 0.20 2.24 3.71
C GLY A 2 -0.01 3.73 3.51
N VAL A 3 0.78 4.32 2.61
CA VAL A 3 0.74 5.77 2.33
C VAL A 3 -0.40 6.11 1.33
N PRO A 4 -1.48 6.79 1.76
CA PRO A 4 -2.64 7.04 0.89
C PRO A 4 -2.27 7.90 -0.33
N LYS A 5 -2.72 7.49 -1.52
CA LYS A 5 -2.48 8.16 -2.82
C LYS A 5 -1.01 8.25 -3.25
N PHE A 6 -0.09 7.57 -2.56
CA PHE A 6 1.33 7.61 -2.88
C PHE A 6 1.66 7.15 -4.29
N TYR A 7 1.14 5.98 -4.69
CA TYR A 7 1.30 5.45 -6.06
C TYR A 7 0.89 6.47 -7.14
N ARG A 8 -0.23 7.15 -6.94
CA ARG A 8 -0.72 8.18 -7.88
C ARG A 8 0.26 9.34 -7.95
N TRP A 9 0.69 9.86 -6.80
CA TRP A 9 1.60 11.00 -6.74
C TRP A 9 2.95 10.70 -7.40
N ILE A 10 3.55 9.53 -7.12
CA ILE A 10 4.83 9.17 -7.75
C ILE A 10 4.67 8.96 -9.26
N SER A 11 3.54 8.42 -9.72
CA SER A 11 3.29 8.19 -11.15
C SER A 11 3.09 9.50 -11.91
N GLU A 12 2.46 10.49 -11.27
CA GLU A 12 2.31 11.85 -11.84
C GLU A 12 3.66 12.60 -11.83
N ARG A 13 4.48 12.44 -10.79
CA ARG A 13 5.80 13.08 -10.69
C ARG A 13 6.85 12.46 -11.61
N TYR A 14 6.84 11.14 -11.74
CA TYR A 14 7.83 10.36 -12.48
C TYR A 14 7.09 9.52 -13.55
N PRO A 15 6.70 10.12 -14.69
CA PRO A 15 5.75 9.53 -15.62
C PRO A 15 6.27 8.28 -16.35
N CYS A 16 7.58 8.08 -16.42
CA CYS A 16 8.19 6.92 -17.08
C CYS A 16 8.33 5.69 -16.17
N LEU A 17 7.89 5.76 -14.90
CA LEU A 17 8.06 4.65 -13.95
C LEU A 17 7.30 3.39 -14.32
N SER A 18 6.17 3.52 -15.01
CA SER A 18 5.27 2.41 -15.28
C SER A 18 5.00 2.25 -16.76
N GLU A 19 5.01 1.03 -17.23
CA GLU A 19 4.57 0.68 -18.58
C GLU A 19 3.37 -0.26 -18.54
N VAL A 20 2.52 -0.16 -19.56
CA VAL A 20 1.41 -1.11 -19.74
C VAL A 20 1.98 -2.43 -20.24
N VAL A 21 1.66 -3.51 -19.54
CA VAL A 21 2.07 -4.87 -19.88
C VAL A 21 1.43 -5.27 -21.21
N LYS A 22 2.27 -5.65 -22.18
CA LYS A 22 1.86 -6.31 -23.42
C LYS A 22 2.61 -7.63 -23.52
N GLU A 23 1.94 -8.71 -23.91
CA GLU A 23 2.48 -10.09 -23.84
C GLU A 23 3.89 -10.28 -24.46
N HIS A 24 4.29 -9.45 -25.43
CA HIS A 24 5.56 -9.59 -26.14
C HIS A 24 6.64 -8.58 -25.69
N GLN A 25 6.35 -7.75 -24.69
CA GLN A 25 7.22 -6.66 -24.23
C GLN A 25 7.67 -6.82 -22.77
N ILE A 26 7.28 -7.89 -22.09
CA ILE A 26 7.63 -8.11 -20.69
C ILE A 26 9.08 -8.59 -20.61
N PRO A 27 9.94 -7.92 -19.80
CA PRO A 27 11.27 -8.43 -19.49
C PRO A 27 11.17 -9.83 -18.88
N GLU A 28 12.16 -10.69 -19.12
CA GLU A 28 12.20 -11.96 -18.40
C GLU A 28 12.49 -11.72 -16.91
N PHE A 29 11.82 -12.49 -16.05
CA PHE A 29 12.03 -12.46 -14.60
C PHE A 29 12.55 -13.81 -14.09
N ASP A 30 13.45 -13.75 -13.11
CA ASP A 30 13.91 -14.96 -12.43
C ASP A 30 12.91 -15.37 -11.35
N ASN A 31 12.42 -14.38 -10.59
CA ASN A 31 11.59 -14.62 -9.42
C ASN A 31 10.28 -13.82 -9.50
N LEU A 32 9.16 -14.50 -9.29
CA LEU A 32 7.84 -13.88 -9.11
C LEU A 32 7.35 -14.10 -7.67
N TYR A 33 6.93 -13.02 -7.03
CA TYR A 33 6.39 -13.01 -5.67
C TYR A 33 4.95 -12.50 -5.71
N LEU A 34 4.03 -13.18 -5.04
CA LEU A 34 2.62 -12.78 -4.95
C LEU A 34 2.24 -12.54 -3.50
N ASP A 35 1.83 -11.31 -3.20
CA ASP A 35 1.00 -11.05 -2.03
C ASP A 35 -0.45 -11.47 -2.35
N MET A 36 -0.86 -12.59 -1.75
CA MET A 36 -2.13 -13.25 -2.04
C MET A 36 -3.33 -12.51 -1.46
N ASN A 37 -3.14 -11.67 -0.44
CA ASN A 37 -4.28 -11.09 0.28
C ASN A 37 -5.12 -10.18 -0.62
N GLY A 38 -4.48 -9.41 -1.51
CA GLY A 38 -5.18 -8.64 -2.54
C GLY A 38 -6.03 -9.51 -3.47
N ILE A 39 -5.47 -10.63 -3.93
CA ILE A 39 -6.15 -11.59 -4.82
C ILE A 39 -7.36 -12.22 -4.12
N ILE A 40 -7.19 -12.70 -2.88
CA ILE A 40 -8.26 -13.34 -2.11
C ILE A 40 -9.43 -12.36 -1.90
N HIS A 41 -9.14 -11.10 -1.57
CA HIS A 41 -10.17 -10.07 -1.42
C HIS A 41 -10.92 -9.82 -2.75
N GLN A 42 -10.19 -9.68 -3.85
CA GLN A 42 -10.79 -9.42 -5.16
C GLN A 42 -11.67 -10.56 -5.68
N CYS A 43 -11.23 -11.80 -5.51
CA CYS A 43 -11.99 -12.98 -5.95
C CYS A 43 -13.19 -13.28 -5.05
N SER A 44 -13.18 -12.86 -3.78
CA SER A 44 -14.27 -13.18 -2.84
C SER A 44 -15.38 -12.12 -2.75
N HIS A 45 -15.07 -10.85 -3.00
CA HIS A 45 -16.06 -9.78 -2.96
C HIS A 45 -15.64 -8.63 -3.91
N PRO A 46 -15.74 -8.84 -5.24
CA PRO A 46 -15.34 -7.83 -6.22
C PRO A 46 -16.19 -6.54 -6.13
N ASN A 47 -17.40 -6.62 -5.57
CA ASN A 47 -18.30 -5.49 -5.39
C ASN A 47 -18.90 -5.45 -3.97
N ASP A 48 -18.20 -4.81 -3.04
CA ASP A 48 -18.62 -4.68 -1.64
C ASP A 48 -19.86 -3.80 -1.42
N ASP A 49 -20.28 -3.05 -2.44
CA ASP A 49 -21.45 -2.18 -2.41
C ASP A 49 -22.75 -2.91 -2.75
N ASP A 50 -22.66 -4.08 -3.39
CA ASP A 50 -23.82 -4.86 -3.79
C ASP A 50 -24.28 -5.80 -2.67
N VAL A 51 -25.39 -5.45 -2.01
CA VAL A 51 -26.00 -6.24 -0.94
C VAL A 51 -26.66 -7.54 -1.44
N HIS A 52 -26.93 -7.64 -2.75
CA HIS A 52 -27.52 -8.82 -3.38
C HIS A 52 -26.47 -9.83 -3.85
N PHE A 53 -25.20 -9.43 -3.92
CA PHE A 53 -24.13 -10.31 -4.39
C PHE A 53 -23.96 -11.53 -3.50
N ARG A 54 -23.89 -12.72 -4.11
CA ARG A 54 -23.64 -14.01 -3.46
C ARG A 54 -22.61 -14.78 -4.27
N ILE A 55 -21.72 -15.45 -3.55
CA ILE A 55 -20.67 -16.29 -4.14
C ILE A 55 -20.39 -17.45 -3.19
N THR A 56 -20.14 -18.63 -3.78
CA THR A 56 -19.79 -19.85 -3.03
C THR A 56 -18.28 -19.95 -2.84
N GLU A 57 -17.83 -20.61 -1.79
CA GLU A 57 -16.39 -20.84 -1.55
C GLU A 57 -15.71 -21.51 -2.75
N ASP A 58 -16.35 -22.53 -3.35
CA ASP A 58 -15.81 -23.22 -4.53
C ASP A 58 -15.56 -22.27 -5.70
N LYS A 59 -16.46 -21.29 -5.91
CA LYS A 59 -16.29 -20.28 -6.96
C LYS A 59 -15.16 -19.32 -6.60
N ILE A 60 -15.04 -18.89 -5.34
CA ILE A 60 -13.92 -18.06 -4.87
C ILE A 60 -12.59 -18.78 -5.14
N PHE A 61 -12.47 -20.05 -4.78
CA PHE A 61 -11.25 -20.83 -4.97
C PHE A 61 -10.90 -21.00 -6.44
N ALA A 62 -11.89 -21.32 -7.29
CA ALA A 62 -11.70 -21.39 -8.73
C ALA A 62 -11.22 -20.06 -9.32
N ASP A 63 -11.78 -18.93 -8.87
CA ASP A 63 -11.38 -17.60 -9.32
C ASP A 63 -9.97 -17.23 -8.86
N ILE A 64 -9.57 -17.61 -7.62
CA ILE A 64 -8.18 -17.45 -7.14
C ILE A 64 -7.21 -18.26 -8.02
N PHE A 65 -7.52 -19.52 -8.32
CA PHE A 65 -6.65 -20.38 -9.13
C PHE A 65 -6.49 -19.87 -10.56
N HIS A 66 -7.59 -19.40 -11.15
CA HIS A 66 -7.57 -18.77 -12.45
C HIS A 66 -6.69 -17.51 -12.44
N TYR A 67 -6.84 -16.67 -11.42
CA TYR A 67 -6.02 -15.46 -11.26
C TYR A 67 -4.52 -15.79 -11.16
N LEU A 68 -4.16 -16.78 -10.35
CA LEU A 68 -2.76 -17.24 -10.19
C LEU A 68 -2.16 -17.73 -11.49
N GLU A 69 -2.92 -18.52 -12.25
CA GLU A 69 -2.50 -19.02 -13.55
C GLU A 69 -2.24 -17.89 -14.55
N VAL A 70 -3.13 -16.89 -14.59
CA VAL A 70 -2.96 -15.72 -15.46
C VAL A 70 -1.69 -14.95 -15.09
N LEU A 71 -1.47 -14.65 -13.82
CA LEU A 71 -0.25 -13.95 -13.38
C LEU A 71 1.03 -14.74 -13.71
N PHE A 72 1.02 -16.06 -13.45
CA PHE A 72 2.15 -16.93 -13.76
C PHE A 72 2.44 -16.95 -15.27
N ARG A 73 1.41 -17.03 -16.10
CA ARG A 73 1.52 -17.03 -17.57
C ARG A 73 2.00 -15.68 -18.12
N ILE A 74 1.63 -14.57 -17.49
CA ILE A 74 2.09 -13.23 -17.87
C ILE A 74 3.60 -13.10 -17.60
N ILE A 75 4.06 -13.43 -16.39
CA ILE A 75 5.43 -13.15 -15.97
C ILE A 75 6.43 -14.25 -16.34
N LYS A 76 6.01 -15.52 -16.34
CA LYS A 76 6.83 -16.69 -16.69
C LYS A 76 8.17 -16.73 -15.90
N PRO A 77 8.13 -16.80 -14.55
CA PRO A 77 9.35 -16.80 -13.74
C PRO A 77 10.24 -18.00 -14.06
N ARG A 78 11.56 -17.78 -14.14
CA ARG A 78 12.53 -18.82 -14.55
C ARG A 78 13.08 -19.66 -13.39
N LYS A 79 13.12 -19.11 -12.18
CA LYS A 79 13.78 -19.74 -11.01
C LYS A 79 12.82 -19.93 -9.84
N VAL A 80 12.13 -18.87 -9.40
CA VAL A 80 11.30 -18.92 -8.18
C VAL A 80 9.88 -18.40 -8.44
N PHE A 81 8.90 -19.11 -7.90
CA PHE A 81 7.53 -18.62 -7.76
C PHE A 81 7.10 -18.71 -6.29
N PHE A 82 6.90 -17.57 -5.64
CA PHE A 82 6.62 -17.47 -4.21
C PHE A 82 5.22 -16.88 -3.98
N MET A 83 4.34 -17.62 -3.32
CA MET A 83 3.01 -17.18 -2.93
C MET A 83 2.97 -16.97 -1.42
N ALA A 84 2.62 -15.76 -0.98
CA ALA A 84 2.55 -15.40 0.43
C ALA A 84 1.12 -15.05 0.82
N VAL A 85 0.57 -15.78 1.78
CA VAL A 85 -0.73 -15.47 2.41
C VAL A 85 -0.44 -14.89 3.80
N ASP A 86 -1.17 -13.85 4.21
CA ASP A 86 -1.01 -13.30 5.57
C ASP A 86 -1.20 -14.38 6.64
N GLY A 87 -0.25 -14.44 7.56
CA GLY A 87 -0.35 -15.14 8.83
C GLY A 87 -0.66 -14.18 9.97
N VAL A 88 -0.37 -14.62 11.20
CA VAL A 88 -0.56 -13.77 12.39
C VAL A 88 0.35 -12.56 12.32
N ALA A 89 -0.24 -11.36 12.21
CA ALA A 89 0.46 -10.09 12.11
C ALA A 89 0.99 -9.61 13.49
N PRO A 90 2.03 -8.75 13.52
CA PRO A 90 2.54 -8.16 14.75
C PRO A 90 1.50 -7.28 15.45
N ARG A 91 1.64 -7.13 16.77
CA ARG A 91 0.72 -6.34 17.61
C ARG A 91 0.51 -4.90 17.10
N ALA A 92 1.55 -4.29 16.52
CA ALA A 92 1.47 -2.95 15.95
C ALA A 92 0.41 -2.84 14.84
N LYS A 93 0.24 -3.88 14.01
CA LYS A 93 -0.77 -3.92 12.94
C LYS A 93 -2.14 -4.42 13.41
N MET A 94 -2.20 -5.21 14.49
CA MET A 94 -3.45 -5.78 14.99
C MET A 94 -4.53 -4.72 15.30
N ASN A 95 -4.15 -3.56 15.84
CA ASN A 95 -5.10 -2.47 16.11
C ASN A 95 -5.70 -1.91 14.82
N GLN A 96 -4.88 -1.71 13.79
CA GLN A 96 -5.31 -1.25 12.48
C GLN A 96 -6.23 -2.29 11.83
N GLN A 97 -5.85 -3.57 11.85
CA GLN A 97 -6.67 -4.66 11.31
C GLN A 97 -8.01 -4.76 12.03
N ARG A 98 -8.02 -4.73 13.38
CA ARG A 98 -9.25 -4.74 14.17
C ARG A 98 -10.17 -3.58 13.80
N GLY A 99 -9.62 -2.37 13.67
CA GLY A 99 -10.38 -1.19 13.25
C GLY A 99 -10.98 -1.33 11.85
N ARG A 100 -10.26 -1.93 10.90
CA ARG A 100 -10.77 -2.24 9.55
C ARG A 100 -11.91 -3.26 9.60
N ARG A 101 -11.74 -4.38 10.31
CA ARG A 101 -12.73 -5.46 10.45
C ARG A 101 -14.02 -4.98 11.13
N PHE A 102 -13.89 -4.13 12.16
CA PHE A 102 -15.05 -3.52 12.81
C PHE A 102 -15.83 -2.60 11.87
N ARG A 103 -15.12 -1.76 11.11
CA ARG A 103 -15.76 -0.87 10.13
C ARG A 103 -16.45 -1.64 9.01
N SER A 104 -15.80 -2.65 8.42
CA SER A 104 -16.40 -3.45 7.35
C SER A 104 -17.67 -4.17 7.81
N ALA A 105 -17.67 -4.75 9.01
CA ALA A 105 -18.85 -5.38 9.59
C ALA A 105 -20.01 -4.37 9.77
N LYS A 106 -19.73 -3.21 10.37
CA LYS A 106 -20.73 -2.16 10.59
C LYS A 106 -21.28 -1.59 9.28
N GLU A 107 -20.41 -1.33 8.31
CA GLU A 107 -20.83 -0.82 7.00
C GLU A 107 -21.68 -1.84 6.24
N ALA A 108 -21.38 -3.13 6.34
CA ALA A 108 -22.19 -4.18 5.75
C ALA A 108 -23.59 -4.26 6.40
N GLU A 109 -23.65 -4.18 7.73
CA GLU A 109 -24.91 -4.13 8.48
C GLU A 109 -25.76 -2.91 8.10
N ASP A 110 -25.16 -1.72 8.09
CA ASP A 110 -25.82 -0.47 7.72
C ASP A 110 -26.36 -0.51 6.28
N LYS A 111 -25.64 -1.12 5.34
CA LYS A 111 -26.08 -1.29 3.95
C LYS A 111 -27.27 -2.23 3.84
N ILE A 112 -27.23 -3.37 4.55
CA ILE A 112 -28.35 -4.34 4.60
C ILE A 112 -29.60 -3.67 5.17
N LYS A 113 -29.47 -2.96 6.29
CA LYS A 113 -30.58 -2.25 6.92
C LYS A 113 -31.22 -1.24 5.96
N LYS A 114 -30.40 -0.42 5.28
CA LYS A 114 -30.89 0.55 4.28
C LYS A 114 -31.59 -0.10 3.10
N ALA A 115 -31.15 -1.27 2.64
CA ALA A 115 -31.80 -1.99 1.54
C ALA A 115 -33.18 -2.52 1.97
N VAL A 116 -33.27 -3.10 3.17
CA VAL A 116 -34.54 -3.57 3.74
C VAL A 116 -35.52 -2.41 3.99
N GLU A 117 -35.04 -1.27 4.51
CA GLU A 117 -35.85 -0.06 4.70
C GLU A 117 -36.40 0.50 3.37
N LYS A 118 -35.69 0.30 2.26
CA LYS A 118 -36.17 0.63 0.91
C LYS A 118 -37.15 -0.39 0.34
N GLY A 119 -37.46 -1.47 1.06
CA GLY A 119 -38.33 -2.55 0.61
C GLY A 119 -37.66 -3.54 -0.33
N GLU A 120 -36.33 -3.58 -0.41
CA GLU A 120 -35.61 -4.56 -1.22
C GLU A 120 -35.68 -5.95 -0.57
N VAL A 121 -36.04 -6.97 -1.36
CA VAL A 121 -36.01 -8.37 -0.92
C VAL A 121 -34.61 -8.92 -1.16
N LEU A 122 -33.89 -9.18 -0.07
CA LEU A 122 -32.53 -9.71 -0.14
C LEU A 122 -32.54 -11.23 -0.38
N PRO A 123 -31.49 -11.79 -1.03
CA PRO A 123 -31.33 -13.24 -1.18
C PRO A 123 -31.33 -13.96 0.17
N THR A 124 -31.88 -15.17 0.19
CA THR A 124 -31.96 -16.02 1.39
C THR A 124 -30.61 -16.57 1.81
N GLU A 125 -29.69 -16.75 0.88
CA GLU A 125 -28.32 -17.16 1.19
C GLU A 125 -27.60 -16.06 1.98
N ALA A 126 -26.71 -16.46 2.89
CA ALA A 126 -25.87 -15.51 3.60
C ALA A 126 -24.86 -14.87 2.64
N ARG A 127 -24.57 -13.58 2.84
CA ARG A 127 -23.46 -12.90 2.17
C ARG A 127 -22.14 -13.47 2.68
N PHE A 128 -21.14 -13.56 1.81
CA PHE A 128 -19.77 -13.88 2.22
C PHE A 128 -19.23 -12.83 3.20
N ASP A 129 -18.79 -13.26 4.38
CA ASP A 129 -18.17 -12.38 5.38
C ASP A 129 -16.65 -12.31 5.15
N SER A 130 -16.18 -11.18 4.62
CA SER A 130 -14.75 -10.97 4.33
C SER A 130 -13.85 -10.94 5.57
N ASN A 131 -14.41 -10.87 6.79
CA ASN A 131 -13.64 -11.01 8.02
C ASN A 131 -13.05 -12.42 8.18
N CYS A 132 -13.62 -13.42 7.51
CA CYS A 132 -13.06 -14.77 7.49
C CYS A 132 -11.70 -14.86 6.78
N ILE A 133 -11.29 -13.83 6.02
CA ILE A 133 -9.95 -13.68 5.45
C ILE A 133 -8.99 -13.21 6.56
N THR A 134 -8.83 -14.06 7.56
CA THR A 134 -8.00 -13.85 8.74
C THR A 134 -7.39 -15.20 9.12
N PRO A 135 -6.09 -15.28 9.44
CA PRO A 135 -5.47 -16.53 9.87
C PRO A 135 -6.22 -17.21 11.00
N GLY A 136 -6.32 -18.54 10.94
CA GLY A 136 -6.96 -19.36 11.97
C GLY A 136 -8.47 -19.58 11.79
N THR A 137 -9.08 -18.99 10.76
CA THR A 137 -10.47 -19.30 10.38
C THR A 137 -10.53 -20.60 9.58
N GLU A 138 -11.70 -21.25 9.59
CA GLU A 138 -11.90 -22.46 8.78
C GLU A 138 -11.79 -22.18 7.27
N PHE A 139 -12.25 -21.02 6.82
CA PHE A 139 -12.13 -20.59 5.42
C PHE A 139 -10.65 -20.59 4.98
N MET A 140 -9.76 -19.99 5.77
CA MET A 140 -8.33 -19.93 5.44
C MET A 140 -7.68 -21.31 5.48
N ALA A 141 -8.10 -22.19 6.40
CA ALA A 141 -7.62 -23.57 6.46
C ALA A 141 -8.02 -24.37 5.22
N ARG A 142 -9.27 -24.25 4.76
CA ARG A 142 -9.75 -24.88 3.51
C ARG A 142 -9.00 -24.31 2.30
N LEU A 143 -8.92 -22.98 2.19
CA LEU A 143 -8.20 -22.32 1.10
C LEU A 143 -6.75 -22.80 1.00
N HIS A 144 -6.06 -22.96 2.13
CA HIS A 144 -4.69 -23.44 2.18
C HIS A 144 -4.52 -24.85 1.61
N GLU A 145 -5.40 -25.79 1.98
CA GLU A 145 -5.37 -27.15 1.45
C GLU A 145 -5.70 -27.19 -0.05
N HIS A 146 -6.65 -26.36 -0.50
CA HIS A 146 -6.95 -26.26 -1.93
C HIS A 146 -5.81 -25.60 -2.73
N LEU A 147 -5.09 -24.62 -2.16
CA LEU A 147 -3.88 -24.04 -2.78
C LEU A 147 -2.77 -25.09 -2.90
N LYS A 148 -2.52 -25.90 -1.87
CA LYS A 148 -1.56 -27.01 -1.94
C LYS A 148 -1.94 -28.00 -3.06
N TYR A 149 -3.21 -28.39 -3.12
CA TYR A 149 -3.71 -29.27 -4.18
C TYR A 149 -3.51 -28.65 -5.56
N PHE A 150 -3.90 -27.38 -5.74
CA PHE A 150 -3.74 -26.64 -6.99
C PHE A 150 -2.29 -26.61 -7.47
N VAL A 151 -1.36 -26.26 -6.58
CA VAL A 151 0.08 -26.21 -6.89
C VAL A 151 0.60 -27.59 -7.30
N ASN A 152 0.29 -28.65 -6.55
CA ASN A 152 0.71 -30.02 -6.88
C ASN A 152 0.14 -30.48 -8.22
N MET A 153 -1.11 -30.16 -8.49
CA MET A 153 -1.77 -30.45 -9.77
C MET A 153 -1.08 -29.70 -10.91
N LYS A 154 -0.76 -28.41 -10.74
CA LYS A 154 -0.06 -27.60 -11.76
C LYS A 154 1.34 -28.14 -12.04
N ILE A 155 2.13 -28.46 -11.03
CA ILE A 155 3.46 -29.07 -11.22
C ILE A 155 3.36 -30.38 -12.01
N SER A 156 2.33 -31.19 -11.74
CA SER A 156 2.16 -32.50 -12.38
C SER A 156 1.65 -32.41 -13.82
N THR A 157 0.91 -31.36 -14.17
CA THR A 157 0.16 -31.29 -15.44
C THR A 157 0.68 -30.21 -16.40
N ASP A 158 1.28 -29.14 -15.89
CA ASP A 158 1.73 -27.99 -16.65
C ASP A 158 3.26 -27.92 -16.71
N LYS A 159 3.82 -28.06 -17.91
CA LYS A 159 5.26 -28.01 -18.16
C LYS A 159 5.89 -26.66 -17.78
N SER A 160 5.13 -25.57 -17.83
CA SER A 160 5.65 -24.24 -17.48
C SER A 160 5.90 -24.07 -15.99
N TRP A 161 5.25 -24.88 -15.15
CA TRP A 161 5.46 -24.91 -13.70
C TRP A 161 6.59 -25.87 -13.30
N GLN A 162 7.03 -26.72 -14.22
CA GLN A 162 8.12 -27.67 -13.99
C GLN A 162 9.47 -26.96 -14.12
N GLY A 163 10.38 -27.20 -13.17
CA GLY A 163 11.72 -26.58 -13.14
C GLY A 163 11.79 -25.23 -12.42
N VAL A 164 10.65 -24.68 -12.00
CA VAL A 164 10.57 -23.49 -11.12
C VAL A 164 10.46 -23.95 -9.67
N ALA A 165 11.23 -23.35 -8.76
CA ALA A 165 11.08 -23.59 -7.33
C ALA A 165 9.85 -22.84 -6.80
N ILE A 166 8.82 -23.59 -6.42
CA ILE A 166 7.54 -23.03 -5.97
C ILE A 166 7.46 -23.07 -4.44
N TYR A 167 7.20 -21.91 -3.84
CA TYR A 167 7.04 -21.74 -2.40
C TYR A 167 5.62 -21.24 -2.09
N LEU A 168 4.92 -21.93 -1.20
CA LEU A 168 3.64 -21.50 -0.65
C LEU A 168 3.81 -21.22 0.85
N SER A 169 3.87 -19.94 1.22
CA SER A 169 3.87 -19.52 2.62
C SER A 169 2.43 -19.17 3.05
N GLY A 170 1.73 -20.18 3.56
CA GLY A 170 0.32 -20.07 3.95
C GLY A 170 0.07 -19.26 5.24
N HIS A 171 -1.20 -19.16 5.62
CA HIS A 171 -1.64 -18.47 6.84
C HIS A 171 -1.11 -19.11 8.14
N GLU A 172 -0.62 -20.35 8.06
CA GLU A 172 -0.02 -21.09 9.17
C GLU A 172 1.35 -20.53 9.59
N THR A 173 2.06 -19.86 8.66
CA THR A 173 3.33 -19.20 8.97
C THR A 173 3.04 -17.81 9.51
N PRO A 174 3.56 -17.39 10.68
CA PRO A 174 3.37 -16.04 11.20
C PRO A 174 3.92 -14.95 10.27
N GLY A 175 3.42 -13.73 10.41
CA GLY A 175 3.85 -12.57 9.63
C GLY A 175 2.97 -12.27 8.42
N GLU A 176 3.12 -11.06 7.90
CA GLU A 176 2.37 -10.54 6.76
C GLU A 176 2.99 -10.99 5.44
N GLY A 177 2.19 -11.12 4.38
CA GLY A 177 2.60 -11.63 3.08
C GLY A 177 3.81 -10.87 2.51
N GLU A 178 3.72 -9.54 2.47
CA GLU A 178 4.81 -8.67 2.02
C GLU A 178 6.10 -8.83 2.84
N HIS A 179 5.99 -9.00 4.17
CA HIS A 179 7.15 -9.18 5.04
C HIS A 179 7.79 -10.56 4.90
N LYS A 180 6.99 -11.62 4.70
CA LYS A 180 7.48 -12.97 4.39
C LYS A 180 8.27 -12.99 3.07
N ILE A 181 7.76 -12.29 2.05
CA ILE A 181 8.44 -12.12 0.77
C ILE A 181 9.78 -11.40 0.97
N MET A 182 9.78 -10.28 1.69
CA MET A 182 11.01 -9.52 1.94
C MET A 182 12.02 -10.31 2.78
N GLU A 183 11.58 -11.11 3.74
CA GLU A 183 12.43 -12.04 4.49
C GLU A 183 13.04 -13.11 3.58
N PHE A 184 12.24 -13.70 2.69
CA PHE A 184 12.74 -14.64 1.69
C PHE A 184 13.79 -13.99 0.80
N ILE A 185 13.55 -12.80 0.26
CA ILE A 185 14.51 -12.07 -0.58
C ILE A 185 15.82 -11.85 0.19
N ARG A 186 15.76 -11.27 1.40
CA ARG A 186 16.95 -11.08 2.25
C ARG A 186 17.71 -12.38 2.49
N SER A 187 17.00 -13.49 2.75
CA SER A 187 17.62 -14.80 2.95
C SER A 187 18.30 -15.36 1.68
N GLN A 188 17.81 -15.02 0.49
CA GLN A 188 18.47 -15.41 -0.76
C GLN A 188 19.74 -14.58 -0.99
N LYS A 189 19.70 -13.28 -0.68
CA LYS A 189 20.85 -12.37 -0.84
C LYS A 189 22.05 -12.75 0.01
N THR A 190 21.83 -13.36 1.16
CA THR A 190 22.92 -13.79 2.05
C THR A 190 23.63 -15.07 1.57
N LYS A 191 23.09 -15.75 0.56
CA LYS A 191 23.71 -16.97 0.02
C LYS A 191 24.96 -16.63 -0.79
N PRO A 192 26.04 -17.42 -0.69
CA PRO A 192 27.28 -17.17 -1.42
C PRO A 192 27.14 -17.21 -2.95
N ASP A 193 26.15 -17.94 -3.47
CA ASP A 193 25.86 -18.13 -4.89
C ASP A 193 24.77 -17.17 -5.41
N HIS A 194 24.37 -16.17 -4.62
CA HIS A 194 23.40 -15.18 -5.05
C HIS A 194 23.93 -14.38 -6.24
N ASP A 195 23.14 -14.36 -7.32
CA ASP A 195 23.39 -13.56 -8.51
C ASP A 195 22.88 -12.11 -8.27
N PRO A 196 23.76 -11.09 -8.22
CA PRO A 196 23.35 -9.70 -7.99
C PRO A 196 22.47 -9.11 -9.09
N ASN A 197 22.37 -9.78 -10.25
CA ASN A 197 21.51 -9.37 -11.37
C ASN A 197 20.21 -10.18 -11.42
N THR A 198 19.85 -10.87 -10.34
CA THR A 198 18.56 -11.58 -10.25
C THR A 198 17.42 -10.59 -10.49
N ARG A 199 16.48 -10.96 -11.38
CA ARG A 199 15.34 -10.11 -11.76
C ARG A 199 14.11 -10.48 -10.96
N HIS A 200 13.63 -9.54 -10.15
CA HIS A 200 12.52 -9.72 -9.21
C HIS A 200 11.25 -9.04 -9.73
N CYS A 201 10.13 -9.76 -9.70
CA CYS A 201 8.79 -9.22 -9.94
C CYS A 201 7.90 -9.49 -8.72
N LEU A 202 7.35 -8.44 -8.11
CA LEU A 202 6.41 -8.56 -6.99
C LEU A 202 5.04 -8.05 -7.41
N TYR A 203 4.02 -8.89 -7.28
CA TYR A 203 2.65 -8.51 -7.51
C TYR A 203 1.99 -7.98 -6.24
N GLY A 204 1.34 -6.82 -6.36
CA GLY A 204 0.43 -6.31 -5.33
C GLY A 204 0.07 -4.83 -5.50
N LEU A 205 -1.05 -4.44 -4.91
CA LEU A 205 -1.63 -3.09 -5.07
C LEU A 205 -1.25 -2.11 -3.96
N ASP A 206 -0.62 -2.57 -2.89
CA ASP A 206 -0.25 -1.69 -1.78
C ASP A 206 0.93 -0.78 -2.17
N ALA A 207 0.87 0.46 -1.69
CA ALA A 207 1.91 1.45 -1.95
C ALA A 207 3.22 1.12 -1.21
N ASP A 208 3.10 0.41 -0.09
CA ASP A 208 4.24 0.02 0.76
C ASP A 208 5.18 -0.94 0.02
N LEU A 209 4.67 -1.72 -0.94
CA LEU A 209 5.49 -2.60 -1.79
C LEU A 209 6.56 -1.84 -2.59
N ILE A 210 6.34 -0.55 -2.91
CA ILE A 210 7.34 0.30 -3.56
C ILE A 210 8.49 0.56 -2.61
N MET A 211 8.18 0.95 -1.37
CA MET A 211 9.18 1.20 -0.34
C MET A 211 9.90 -0.10 0.04
N LEU A 212 9.17 -1.19 0.25
CA LEU A 212 9.74 -2.50 0.56
C LEU A 212 10.63 -3.02 -0.58
N GLY A 213 10.19 -2.89 -1.84
CA GLY A 213 11.02 -3.24 -2.98
C GLY A 213 12.32 -2.44 -3.03
N LEU A 214 12.27 -1.13 -2.76
CA LEU A 214 13.46 -0.29 -2.66
C LEU A 214 14.36 -0.66 -1.47
N THR A 215 13.80 -1.01 -0.30
CA THR A 215 14.60 -1.46 0.87
C THR A 215 15.41 -2.72 0.60
N SER A 216 15.02 -3.52 -0.41
CA SER A 216 15.78 -4.71 -0.79
C SER A 216 17.12 -4.35 -1.40
N HIS A 217 17.28 -3.13 -1.92
CA HIS A 217 18.45 -2.68 -2.68
C HIS A 217 18.80 -3.56 -3.88
N GLU A 218 17.87 -4.39 -4.37
CA GLU A 218 18.03 -5.15 -5.61
C GLU A 218 17.95 -4.25 -6.84
N VAL A 219 18.89 -4.43 -7.77
CA VAL A 219 19.01 -3.55 -8.94
C VAL A 219 17.85 -3.75 -9.92
N HIS A 220 17.50 -5.01 -10.18
CA HIS A 220 16.45 -5.37 -11.14
C HIS A 220 15.18 -5.81 -10.43
N PHE A 221 14.39 -4.83 -10.00
CA PHE A 221 13.14 -5.07 -9.29
C PHE A 221 11.98 -4.32 -9.97
N SER A 222 10.89 -5.04 -10.24
CA SER A 222 9.66 -4.45 -10.77
C SER A 222 8.44 -4.88 -9.94
N LEU A 223 7.43 -4.01 -9.90
CA LEU A 223 6.13 -4.32 -9.31
C LEU A 223 5.08 -4.52 -10.40
N LEU A 224 4.41 -5.67 -10.38
CA LEU A 224 3.24 -5.91 -11.22
C LEU A 224 1.99 -5.44 -10.51
N ARG A 225 1.20 -4.57 -11.16
CA ARG A 225 0.03 -3.93 -10.57
C ARG A 225 -1.11 -3.89 -11.56
N GLU A 226 -2.35 -3.92 -11.07
CA GLU A 226 -3.51 -3.65 -11.92
C GLU A 226 -3.63 -2.14 -12.22
N GLU A 227 -4.17 -1.80 -13.38
CA GLU A 227 -4.50 -0.42 -13.74
C GLU A 227 -5.53 0.17 -12.75
N VAL A 228 -5.15 1.26 -12.09
CA VAL A 228 -6.06 2.05 -11.25
C VAL A 228 -6.54 3.25 -12.06
N ARG A 229 -7.76 3.19 -12.60
CA ARG A 229 -8.34 4.33 -13.32
C ARG A 229 -8.76 5.44 -12.36
N PHE A 230 -8.09 6.58 -12.42
CA PHE A 230 -8.42 7.76 -11.63
C PHE A 230 -9.57 8.55 -12.29
N GLY A 231 -10.68 8.76 -11.57
CA GLY A 231 -11.75 9.66 -12.01
C GLY A 231 -13.00 9.03 -12.66
N GLY A 232 -13.21 7.72 -12.55
CA GLY A 232 -14.44 7.06 -13.03
C GLY A 232 -15.68 7.28 -12.14
N LYS A 233 -16.88 7.20 -12.73
CA LYS A 233 -18.15 7.13 -11.98
C LYS A 233 -18.11 5.90 -11.05
N LYS A 234 -18.56 6.06 -9.79
CA LYS A 234 -18.59 5.00 -8.74
C LYS A 234 -19.27 3.67 -9.12
N ASN A 235 -19.96 3.59 -10.27
CA ASN A 235 -20.71 2.42 -10.74
C ASN A 235 -20.04 1.63 -11.88
N GLN A 236 -18.76 1.86 -12.21
CA GLN A 236 -18.08 0.95 -13.14
C GLN A 236 -17.80 -0.37 -12.42
N LYS A 237 -18.47 -1.45 -12.87
CA LYS A 237 -18.17 -2.82 -12.43
C LYS A 237 -16.68 -3.06 -12.61
N ARG A 238 -15.98 -3.44 -11.53
CA ARG A 238 -14.61 -3.92 -11.64
C ARG A 238 -14.58 -5.08 -12.62
N VAL A 239 -13.62 -5.04 -13.55
CA VAL A 239 -13.38 -6.15 -14.47
C VAL A 239 -13.01 -7.36 -13.61
N THR A 240 -13.83 -8.40 -13.67
CA THR A 240 -13.67 -9.61 -12.85
C THR A 240 -12.82 -10.67 -13.55
N ALA A 241 -12.63 -10.59 -14.86
CA ALA A 241 -11.79 -11.50 -15.63
C ALA A 241 -10.34 -10.99 -15.65
N PRO A 242 -9.37 -11.75 -15.12
CA PRO A 242 -7.96 -11.33 -15.11
C PRO A 242 -7.38 -11.07 -16.51
N GLU A 243 -7.90 -11.73 -17.55
CA GLU A 243 -7.50 -11.52 -18.95
C GLU A 243 -7.89 -10.15 -19.52
N GLU A 244 -8.95 -9.55 -18.99
CA GLU A 244 -9.44 -8.23 -19.42
C GLU A 244 -8.84 -7.11 -18.56
N THR A 245 -8.09 -7.47 -17.51
CA THR A 245 -7.42 -6.52 -16.63
C THR A 245 -6.16 -5.99 -17.30
N THR A 246 -6.07 -4.67 -17.44
CA THR A 246 -4.82 -4.02 -17.81
C THR A 246 -3.83 -4.11 -16.65
N PHE A 247 -2.66 -4.70 -16.89
CA PHE A 247 -1.56 -4.70 -15.92
C PHE A 247 -0.53 -3.62 -16.27
N HIS A 248 0.07 -3.04 -15.24
CA HIS A 248 1.20 -2.15 -15.31
C HIS A 248 2.40 -2.78 -14.62
N LEU A 249 3.56 -2.61 -15.23
CA LEU A 249 4.85 -2.98 -14.64
C LEU A 249 5.53 -1.68 -14.20
N LEU A 250 5.69 -1.50 -12.89
CA LEU A 250 6.40 -0.36 -12.30
C LEU A 250 7.84 -0.75 -12.05
N HIS A 251 8.79 0.01 -12.60
CA HIS A 251 10.22 -0.29 -12.57
C HIS A 251 10.90 0.43 -11.41
N LEU A 252 11.33 -0.32 -10.39
CA LEU A 252 12.05 0.26 -9.26
C LEU A 252 13.49 0.62 -9.62
N SER A 253 14.07 -0.02 -10.64
CA SER A 253 15.36 0.41 -11.23
C SER A 253 15.31 1.88 -11.65
N LEU A 254 14.27 2.26 -12.39
CA LEU A 254 14.07 3.63 -12.85
C LEU A 254 13.69 4.57 -11.70
N MET A 255 12.95 4.07 -10.70
CA MET A 255 12.67 4.84 -9.48
C MET A 255 13.95 5.23 -8.74
N ARG A 256 14.94 4.33 -8.67
CA ARG A 256 16.24 4.62 -8.06
C ARG A 256 16.98 5.73 -8.81
N GLU A 257 16.93 5.72 -10.14
CA GLU A 257 17.50 6.80 -10.97
C GLU A 257 16.79 8.14 -10.75
N TYR A 258 15.46 8.15 -10.64
CA TYR A 258 14.70 9.35 -10.32
C TYR A 258 15.04 9.90 -8.92
N ILE A 259 15.18 9.02 -7.92
CA ILE A 259 15.62 9.41 -6.58
C ILE A 259 17.03 10.00 -6.64
N ASP A 260 17.99 9.34 -7.31
CA ASP A 260 19.35 9.89 -7.45
C ASP A 260 19.33 11.27 -8.13
N TYR A 261 18.51 11.45 -9.16
CA TYR A 261 18.37 12.73 -9.84
C TYR A 261 17.79 13.81 -8.92
N GLU A 262 16.73 13.49 -8.17
CA GLU A 262 16.06 14.39 -7.22
C GLU A 262 17.04 14.93 -6.16
N PHE A 263 17.93 14.06 -5.68
CA PHE A 263 18.90 14.37 -4.63
C PHE A 263 20.32 14.68 -5.14
N SER A 264 20.53 14.67 -6.46
CA SER A 264 21.85 14.87 -7.11
C SER A 264 22.55 16.17 -6.69
N SER A 265 21.80 17.21 -6.34
CA SER A 265 22.35 18.48 -5.85
C SER A 265 23.16 18.35 -4.55
N LEU A 266 22.96 17.26 -3.79
CA LEU A 266 23.69 16.97 -2.57
C LEU A 266 25.12 16.47 -2.83
N LYS A 267 25.39 15.86 -3.99
CA LYS A 267 26.72 15.34 -4.36
C LYS A 267 27.85 16.38 -4.18
N ASN A 268 27.53 17.66 -4.38
CA ASN A 268 28.49 18.77 -4.27
C ASN A 268 28.36 19.60 -2.98
N LYS A 269 27.44 19.24 -2.07
CA LYS A 269 27.14 20.04 -0.86
C LYS A 269 27.50 19.33 0.45
N ILE A 270 27.44 18.00 0.47
CA ILE A 270 27.75 17.24 1.67
C ILE A 270 29.27 17.13 1.89
N SER A 271 29.67 16.97 3.14
CA SER A 271 31.08 16.85 3.55
C SER A 271 31.61 15.41 3.59
N PHE A 272 30.76 14.44 3.25
CA PHE A 272 31.04 13.00 3.27
C PHE A 272 30.70 12.38 1.90
N GLU A 273 31.01 11.09 1.71
CA GLU A 273 30.77 10.39 0.44
C GLU A 273 29.27 10.28 0.13
N TYR A 274 28.89 10.62 -1.10
CA TYR A 274 27.53 10.44 -1.59
C TYR A 274 27.31 9.00 -2.04
N ASP A 275 26.39 8.32 -1.36
CA ASP A 275 25.87 7.00 -1.67
C ASP A 275 24.35 7.06 -1.90
N VAL A 276 23.89 6.63 -3.08
CA VAL A 276 22.48 6.61 -3.46
C VAL A 276 21.67 5.60 -2.65
N GLU A 277 22.28 4.49 -2.22
CA GLU A 277 21.58 3.47 -1.41
C GLU A 277 21.19 4.05 -0.06
N ARG A 278 22.05 4.89 0.51
CA ARG A 278 21.79 5.64 1.76
C ARG A 278 20.75 6.73 1.58
N ILE A 279 20.74 7.41 0.43
CA ILE A 279 19.67 8.36 0.11
C ILE A 279 18.33 7.65 -0.01
N ILE A 280 18.29 6.45 -0.60
CA ILE A 280 17.07 5.62 -0.68
C ILE A 280 16.60 5.23 0.72
N ASP A 281 17.50 4.78 1.61
CA ASP A 281 17.20 4.47 3.01
C ASP A 281 16.54 5.64 3.75
N ASP A 282 17.07 6.87 3.58
CA ASP A 282 16.51 8.09 4.15
C ASP A 282 15.21 8.52 3.46
N TRP A 283 15.07 8.26 2.16
CA TRP A 283 13.86 8.53 1.40
C TRP A 283 12.69 7.65 1.83
N ILE A 284 12.95 6.38 2.13
CA ILE A 284 11.96 5.47 2.72
C ILE A 284 11.50 5.98 4.08
N LEU A 285 12.44 6.46 4.92
CA LEU A 285 12.10 7.08 6.20
C LEU A 285 11.19 8.31 6.03
N MET A 286 11.48 9.18 5.06
CA MET A 286 10.60 10.31 4.72
C MET A 286 9.20 9.82 4.32
N GLY A 287 9.12 8.72 3.56
CA GLY A 287 7.87 8.05 3.23
C GLY A 287 7.06 7.62 4.47
N PHE A 288 7.72 6.99 5.45
CA PHE A 288 7.07 6.56 6.69
C PHE A 288 6.55 7.72 7.54
N LEU A 289 7.16 8.91 7.46
CA LEU A 289 6.66 10.11 8.15
C LEU A 289 5.32 10.57 7.59
N VAL A 290 5.12 10.48 6.26
CA VAL A 290 3.83 10.81 5.62
C VAL A 290 2.73 9.83 6.06
N GLY A 291 3.08 8.56 6.21
CA GLY A 291 2.18 7.57 6.74
C GLY A 291 2.75 6.16 6.74
N ASN A 292 2.20 5.32 7.59
CA ASN A 292 2.42 3.88 7.59
C ASN A 292 1.28 3.22 8.36
N ASP A 293 1.21 1.89 8.31
CA ASP A 293 0.14 1.11 8.94
C ASP A 293 0.24 1.01 10.48
N PHE A 294 1.36 1.46 11.08
CA PHE A 294 1.71 1.16 12.48
C PHE A 294 1.58 2.36 13.42
N ILE A 295 1.72 3.59 12.91
CA ILE A 295 1.73 4.83 13.69
C ILE A 295 0.65 5.78 13.14
N PRO A 296 -0.08 6.53 14.00
CA PRO A 296 -0.97 7.58 13.54
C PRO A 296 -0.26 8.60 12.65
N HIS A 297 -0.95 9.09 11.61
CA HIS A 297 -0.39 10.11 10.73
C HIS A 297 -0.04 11.39 11.50
N LEU A 298 1.10 11.98 11.15
CA LEU A 298 1.42 13.34 11.59
C LEU A 298 0.37 14.31 11.03
N PRO A 299 -0.13 15.25 11.84
CA PRO A 299 -1.08 16.24 11.37
C PRO A 299 -0.42 17.09 10.26
N HIS A 300 -1.22 17.52 9.29
CA HIS A 300 -0.80 18.36 8.16
C HIS A 300 0.21 17.76 7.17
N LEU A 301 0.86 16.64 7.51
CA LEU A 301 1.83 15.95 6.65
C LEU A 301 1.16 14.90 5.75
N HIS A 302 0.32 15.36 4.82
CA HIS A 302 -0.39 14.51 3.86
C HIS A 302 0.04 14.78 2.42
N ILE A 303 0.00 13.75 1.56
CA ILE A 303 0.33 13.89 0.13
C ILE A 303 -0.54 14.93 -0.57
N ASN A 304 -1.81 15.07 -0.18
CA ASN A 304 -2.70 16.09 -0.75
C ASN A 304 -2.28 17.53 -0.43
N HIS A 305 -1.38 17.71 0.54
CA HIS A 305 -0.86 19.00 0.98
C HIS A 305 0.64 19.11 0.68
N ASP A 306 1.11 18.44 -0.39
CA ASP A 306 2.51 18.50 -0.84
C ASP A 306 3.56 18.14 0.23
N ALA A 307 3.24 17.17 1.08
CA ALA A 307 4.15 16.69 2.12
C ALA A 307 5.48 16.14 1.59
N LEU A 308 5.48 15.40 0.47
CA LEU A 308 6.72 14.80 -0.07
C LEU A 308 7.72 15.85 -0.59
N PRO A 309 7.33 16.82 -1.45
CA PRO A 309 8.21 17.92 -1.82
C PRO A 309 8.76 18.69 -0.61
N LEU A 310 7.93 18.90 0.40
CA LEU A 310 8.33 19.53 1.65
C LEU A 310 9.44 18.73 2.34
N LEU A 311 9.22 17.43 2.55
CA LEU A 311 10.19 16.54 3.20
C LEU A 311 11.53 16.50 2.43
N TYR A 312 11.48 16.45 1.09
CA TYR A 312 12.68 16.44 0.26
C TYR A 312 13.46 17.75 0.36
N ARG A 313 12.77 18.90 0.30
CA ARG A 313 13.41 20.22 0.43
C ARG A 313 14.07 20.38 1.80
N THR A 314 13.37 19.96 2.86
CA THR A 314 13.91 19.95 4.22
C THR A 314 15.18 19.10 4.27
N TYR A 315 15.14 17.89 3.70
CA TYR A 315 16.26 16.96 3.70
C TYR A 315 17.48 17.54 2.95
N ILE A 316 17.26 18.08 1.75
CA ILE A 316 18.30 18.72 0.94
C ILE A 316 18.95 19.91 1.67
N SER A 317 18.18 20.62 2.50
CA SER A 317 18.70 21.74 3.30
C SER A 317 19.47 21.31 4.55
N VAL A 318 19.06 20.19 5.17
CA VAL A 318 19.62 19.72 6.45
C VAL A 318 20.84 18.84 6.24
N LEU A 319 20.82 17.92 5.26
CA LEU A 319 21.87 16.91 5.08
C LEU A 319 23.30 17.51 5.01
N PRO A 320 23.55 18.65 4.32
CA PRO A 320 24.88 19.28 4.31
C PRO A 320 25.36 19.81 5.67
N THR A 321 24.43 20.04 6.60
CA THR A 321 24.72 20.57 7.94
C THR A 321 24.95 19.48 8.98
N ILE A 322 24.59 18.24 8.67
CA ILE A 322 24.79 17.06 9.51
C ILE A 322 25.90 16.19 8.93
N GLY A 323 26.68 15.51 9.78
CA GLY A 323 27.90 14.81 9.39
C GLY A 323 27.71 13.43 8.76
N GLY A 324 26.49 13.07 8.38
CA GLY A 324 26.15 11.74 7.84
C GLY A 324 24.65 11.59 7.56
N TYR A 325 24.25 10.39 7.17
CA TYR A 325 22.87 10.00 6.87
C TYR A 325 21.97 9.91 8.12
N ILE A 326 20.66 9.87 7.91
CA ILE A 326 19.68 9.76 9.01
C ILE A 326 19.46 8.29 9.41
N ASN A 327 19.43 7.39 8.44
CA ASN A 327 19.19 5.96 8.56
C ASN A 327 20.45 5.18 8.14
N GLU A 328 20.98 4.40 9.06
CA GLU A 328 22.17 3.56 8.87
C GLU A 328 21.76 2.09 8.97
N ASN A 329 21.43 1.47 7.82
CA ASN A 329 21.04 0.05 7.73
C ASN A 329 19.84 -0.32 8.64
N GLY A 330 18.87 0.57 8.78
CA GLY A 330 17.68 0.38 9.64
C GLY A 330 17.85 0.91 11.06
N TYR A 331 19.03 1.43 11.43
CA TYR A 331 19.24 2.13 12.70
C TYR A 331 19.19 3.64 12.49
N LEU A 332 18.32 4.33 13.22
CA LEU A 332 18.22 5.78 13.16
C LEU A 332 19.36 6.44 13.93
N ASN A 333 20.09 7.33 13.26
CA ASN A 333 20.95 8.29 13.92
C ASN A 333 20.07 9.39 14.53
N LEU A 334 19.74 9.25 15.82
CA LEU A 334 18.81 10.14 16.51
C LEU A 334 19.25 11.60 16.53
N TYR A 335 20.56 11.88 16.50
CA TYR A 335 21.07 13.24 16.42
C TYR A 335 20.75 13.87 15.07
N ASN A 336 21.09 13.18 13.97
CA ASN A 336 20.80 13.62 12.62
C ASN A 336 19.29 13.73 12.36
N PHE A 337 18.53 12.73 12.81
CA PHE A 337 17.07 12.73 12.73
C PHE A 337 16.44 13.88 13.53
N GLY A 338 16.97 14.15 14.73
CA GLY A 338 16.55 15.29 15.55
C GLY A 338 16.74 16.62 14.84
N LYS A 339 17.88 16.81 14.16
CA LYS A 339 18.12 18.02 13.34
C LYS A 339 17.18 18.15 12.15
N TYR A 340 16.84 17.02 11.52
CA TYR A 340 15.84 16.98 10.46
C TYR A 340 14.45 17.39 10.97
N LEU A 341 14.02 16.84 12.12
CA LEU A 341 12.73 17.18 12.74
C LEU A 341 12.68 18.62 13.26
N GLU A 342 13.79 19.14 13.81
CA GLU A 342 13.90 20.55 14.21
C GLU A 342 13.61 21.46 13.02
N LYS A 343 14.21 21.20 11.87
CA LYS A 343 13.94 21.97 10.66
C LYS A 343 12.52 21.77 10.12
N LEU A 344 11.99 20.55 10.22
CA LEU A 344 10.62 20.25 9.80
C LEU A 344 9.58 21.01 10.66
N SER A 345 9.88 21.25 11.94
CA SER A 345 9.00 21.97 12.87
C SER A 345 8.76 23.43 12.47
N ASP A 346 9.67 24.05 11.70
CA ASP A 346 9.48 25.40 11.16
C ASP A 346 8.19 25.46 10.31
N PHE A 347 7.93 24.42 9.51
CA PHE A 347 6.76 24.35 8.64
C PHE A 347 5.45 24.15 9.41
N ASP A 348 5.48 23.31 10.44
CA ASP A 348 4.33 23.13 11.33
C ASP A 348 3.97 24.46 12.02
N ARG A 349 4.99 25.22 12.43
CA ARG A 349 4.81 26.54 13.03
C ARG A 349 4.29 27.58 12.03
N GLU A 350 4.78 27.58 10.80
CA GLU A 350 4.27 28.45 9.73
C GLU A 350 2.79 28.15 9.45
N HIS A 351 2.44 26.88 9.27
CA HIS A 351 1.06 26.47 9.03
C HIS A 351 0.12 26.81 10.19
N PHE A 352 0.57 26.61 11.42
CA PHE A 352 -0.18 27.03 12.61
C PHE A 352 -0.48 28.53 12.59
N ASN A 353 0.51 29.36 12.24
CA ASN A 353 0.33 30.80 12.17
C ASN A 353 -0.66 31.21 11.07
N GLU A 354 -0.61 30.55 9.90
CA GLU A 354 -1.57 30.79 8.81
C GLU A 354 -3.02 30.50 9.26
N ILE A 355 -3.26 29.31 9.82
CA ILE A 355 -4.59 28.93 10.34
C ILE A 355 -5.03 29.91 11.43
N PHE A 356 -4.13 30.31 12.32
CA PHE A 356 -4.44 31.23 13.40
C PHE A 356 -4.81 32.63 12.90
N VAL A 357 -4.12 33.13 11.87
CA VAL A 357 -4.44 34.40 11.22
C VAL A 357 -5.80 34.33 10.54
N ASP A 358 -6.10 33.23 9.84
CA ASP A 358 -7.40 33.01 9.20
C ASP A 358 -8.52 32.98 10.24
N LEU A 359 -8.34 32.25 11.35
CA LEU A 359 -9.31 32.21 12.45
C LEU A 359 -9.56 33.61 13.03
N LYS A 360 -8.50 34.40 13.28
CA LYS A 360 -8.64 35.79 13.74
C LYS A 360 -9.32 36.69 12.72
N TRP A 361 -9.04 36.49 11.43
CA TRP A 361 -9.71 37.23 10.36
C TRP A 361 -11.20 36.86 10.31
N PHE A 362 -11.54 35.57 10.43
CA PHE A 362 -12.92 35.11 10.53
C PHE A 362 -13.61 35.70 11.75
N GLU A 363 -12.99 35.67 12.94
CA GLU A 363 -13.53 36.32 14.13
C GLU A 363 -13.79 37.82 13.89
N SER A 364 -12.87 38.52 13.23
CA SER A 364 -13.02 39.93 12.87
C SER A 364 -14.17 40.19 11.87
N LYS A 365 -14.42 39.27 10.93
CA LYS A 365 -15.51 39.37 9.93
C LYS A 365 -16.87 38.92 10.46
N VAL A 366 -16.88 37.97 11.38
CA VAL A 366 -18.08 37.46 12.06
C VAL A 366 -18.52 38.38 13.21
N GLY A 367 -17.65 39.34 13.60
CA GLY A 367 -17.85 40.41 14.57
C GLY A 367 -19.28 40.56 15.11
N ASN A 368 -19.48 40.13 16.36
CA ASN A 368 -20.70 40.29 17.17
C ASN A 368 -22.04 39.86 16.55
N LYS A 369 -22.11 39.32 15.33
CA LYS A 369 -23.40 39.05 14.70
C LYS A 369 -24.16 37.92 15.41
N TYR A 370 -23.46 36.82 15.74
CA TYR A 370 -24.03 35.71 16.51
C TYR A 370 -24.21 36.02 17.99
N LEU A 371 -23.32 36.81 18.60
CA LEU A 371 -23.46 37.24 19.99
C LEU A 371 -24.64 38.22 20.18
N ASN A 372 -24.87 39.13 19.23
CA ASN A 372 -26.00 40.05 19.25
C ASN A 372 -27.31 39.38 18.84
N GLU A 373 -27.30 38.41 17.91
CA GLU A 373 -28.50 37.61 17.58
C GLU A 373 -28.91 36.71 18.74
N ALA A 374 -27.96 36.03 19.40
CA ALA A 374 -28.24 35.23 20.60
C ALA A 374 -28.67 36.10 21.80
N ALA A 375 -28.06 37.27 22.00
CA ALA A 375 -28.48 38.22 23.02
C ALA A 375 -29.85 38.85 22.70
N GLY A 376 -30.16 39.07 21.41
CA GLY A 376 -31.46 39.55 20.94
C GLY A 376 -32.57 38.54 21.17
N GLN A 377 -32.34 37.26 20.83
CA GLN A 377 -33.28 36.16 21.09
C GLN A 377 -33.50 35.93 22.59
N ALA A 378 -32.43 35.94 23.40
CA ALA A 378 -32.54 35.82 24.84
C ALA A 378 -33.28 37.00 25.49
N ALA A 379 -33.15 38.22 24.94
CA ALA A 379 -33.87 39.40 25.41
C ALA A 379 -35.35 39.42 25.00
N GLU A 380 -35.70 38.83 23.85
CA GLU A 380 -37.11 38.62 23.45
C GLU A 380 -37.79 37.54 24.31
N GLU A 381 -37.10 36.44 24.62
CA GLU A 381 -37.62 35.39 25.51
C GLU A 381 -37.85 35.91 26.93
N ALA A 382 -36.94 36.76 27.45
CA ALA A 382 -37.08 37.36 28.78
C ALA A 382 -38.18 38.42 28.90
N LYS A 383 -38.73 38.94 27.79
CA LYS A 383 -39.87 39.88 27.78
C LYS A 383 -41.23 39.19 27.70
N ASN A 384 -41.24 37.91 27.35
CA ASN A 384 -42.45 37.09 27.17
C ASN A 384 -42.75 36.18 28.38
N ILE A 385 -42.04 36.39 29.49
CA ILE A 385 -42.28 35.83 30.84
C ILE A 385 -42.69 37.00 31.74
#